data_AF-A0A875RWG1-F1
#
_entry.id   AF-A0A875RWG1-F1
#
_cell.length_a   1.000
_cell.length_b   1.000
_cell.length_c   1.000
_cell.angle_alpha   90.00
_cell.angle_beta   90.00
_cell.angle_gamma   90.00
#
_symmetry.space_group_name_H-M   'P 1'
#
loop_
_entity.id
_entity.type
_entity.pdbx_description
1 polymer ?
#
loop_
_entity_poly.entity_id
_entity_poly.type
_entity_poly.pdbx_seq_one_letter_code
_entity_poly.pdbx_strand_id
1 'polypeptide(L)'
;MAKNAVATYLALYIYAEIYQVIFTVIILYTKNIYHLISYLIFLCAMAVYSGIQFYELKNTLFFGLLYSSWERFCKAFSIIVIVLSCIVCLVQAVNVWKMRIQFLKATGEKVSNNPKLIRADIIFNLHRNALIIAAFFFPAFTLQFAVIVLDKTDPEFVITIVILGLSYLVLILADYCAARKYSWGLYAVLLAYMGAMSYLAFKIYRMFTWYSMIPGRRSLIAFDIFCIILLIWMSLLTVLVKWNFNSLKRVNRQESDDNDDI
;
A
#
# COMPACT_ATOMS: atom_id res chain seq x y z
N MET A 1 -22.28 -13.51 10.18
CA MET A 1 -21.71 -12.14 10.06
C MET A 1 -20.54 -11.88 11.00
N ALA A 2 -20.70 -11.92 12.34
CA ALA A 2 -19.58 -11.69 13.28
C ALA A 2 -18.39 -12.65 13.09
N LYS A 3 -18.64 -13.94 12.81
CA LYS A 3 -17.60 -14.93 12.47
C LYS A 3 -16.76 -14.51 11.25
N ASN A 4 -17.39 -13.90 10.24
CA ASN A 4 -16.72 -13.48 9.01
C ASN A 4 -15.81 -12.27 9.26
N ALA A 5 -16.22 -11.34 10.15
CA ALA A 5 -15.38 -10.20 10.53
C ALA A 5 -14.09 -10.64 11.24
N VAL A 6 -14.18 -11.60 12.17
CA VAL A 6 -12.99 -12.17 12.85
C VAL A 6 -12.05 -12.86 11.88
N ALA A 7 -12.60 -13.72 11.01
CA ALA A 7 -11.83 -14.43 10.00
C ALA A 7 -11.13 -13.44 9.06
N THR A 8 -11.81 -12.33 8.72
CA THR A 8 -11.26 -11.27 7.88
C THR A 8 -10.10 -10.54 8.56
N TYR A 9 -10.26 -10.17 9.83
CA TYR A 9 -9.20 -9.54 10.59
C TYR A 9 -7.96 -10.43 10.74
N LEU A 10 -8.18 -11.72 11.01
CA LEU A 10 -7.10 -12.70 11.07
C LEU A 10 -6.41 -12.85 9.72
N ALA A 11 -7.18 -12.97 8.63
CA ALA A 11 -6.63 -13.10 7.28
C ALA A 11 -5.80 -11.87 6.89
N LEU A 12 -6.25 -10.67 7.24
CA LEU A 12 -5.50 -9.44 6.98
C LEU A 12 -4.19 -9.40 7.76
N TYR A 13 -4.21 -9.77 9.04
CA TYR A 13 -2.98 -9.83 9.84
C TYR A 13 -1.99 -10.84 9.28
N ILE A 14 -2.44 -12.05 8.93
CA ILE A 14 -1.58 -13.06 8.28
C ILE A 14 -0.99 -12.49 6.99
N TYR A 15 -1.81 -11.84 6.17
CA TYR A 15 -1.35 -11.21 4.95
C TYR A 15 -0.32 -10.10 5.22
N ALA A 16 -0.53 -9.28 6.26
CA ALA A 16 0.39 -8.22 6.65
C ALA A 16 1.75 -8.75 7.13
N GLU A 17 1.77 -9.81 7.93
CA GLU A 17 3.01 -10.43 8.41
C GLU A 17 3.82 -11.02 7.24
N ILE A 18 3.16 -11.75 6.34
CA ILE A 18 3.80 -12.28 5.12
C ILE A 18 4.36 -11.13 4.28
N TYR A 19 3.56 -10.10 4.08
CA TYR A 19 3.94 -8.93 3.30
C TYR A 19 5.13 -8.18 3.93
N GLN A 20 5.17 -8.06 5.26
CA GLN A 20 6.26 -7.42 5.99
C GLN A 20 7.60 -8.17 5.80
N VAL A 21 7.57 -9.51 5.80
CA VAL A 21 8.75 -10.35 5.52
C VAL A 21 9.24 -10.12 4.08
N ILE A 22 8.33 -10.19 3.10
CA ILE A 22 8.66 -9.96 1.69
C ILE A 22 9.24 -8.55 1.49
N PHE A 23 8.62 -7.53 2.08
CA PHE A 23 9.07 -6.16 1.96
C PHE A 23 10.46 -5.97 2.59
N THR A 24 10.72 -6.61 3.73
CA THR A 24 12.04 -6.60 4.37
C THR A 24 13.11 -7.18 3.45
N VAL A 25 12.84 -8.32 2.79
CA VAL A 25 13.76 -8.91 1.81
C VAL A 25 14.03 -7.95 0.64
N ILE A 26 13.00 -7.28 0.11
CA ILE A 26 13.14 -6.29 -0.96
C ILE A 26 14.04 -5.13 -0.52
N ILE A 27 13.88 -4.62 0.70
CA ILE A 27 14.69 -3.52 1.24
C ILE A 27 16.16 -3.93 1.36
N LEU A 28 16.43 -5.13 1.89
CA LEU A 28 17.79 -5.63 2.06
C LEU A 28 18.49 -5.91 0.73
N TYR A 29 17.75 -6.42 -0.26
CA TYR A 29 18.28 -6.67 -1.60
C TYR A 29 18.61 -5.37 -2.35
N THR A 30 17.68 -4.42 -2.34
CA THR A 30 17.83 -3.16 -3.08
C THR A 30 18.78 -2.18 -2.41
N LYS A 31 18.95 -2.27 -1.08
CA LYS A 31 19.73 -1.34 -0.23
C LYS A 31 19.34 0.13 -0.46
N ASN A 32 18.04 0.38 -0.66
CA ASN A 32 17.53 1.70 -1.01
C ASN A 32 16.84 2.37 0.19
N ILE A 33 17.24 3.61 0.50
CA ILE A 33 16.68 4.39 1.61
C ILE A 33 15.17 4.66 1.44
N TYR A 34 14.68 4.83 0.21
CA TYR A 34 13.26 5.12 -0.02
C TYR A 34 12.37 3.92 0.35
N HIS A 35 12.83 2.71 0.07
CA HIS A 35 12.16 1.47 0.49
C HIS A 35 12.15 1.33 2.02
N LEU A 36 13.26 1.70 2.68
CA LEU A 36 13.37 1.66 4.13
C LEU A 36 12.42 2.64 4.83
N ILE A 37 12.26 3.87 4.31
CA ILE A 37 11.30 4.85 4.84
C ILE A 37 9.86 4.39 4.61
N SER A 38 9.57 3.87 3.43
CA SER A 38 8.22 3.39 3.06
C SER A 38 7.77 2.21 3.93
N TYR A 39 8.71 1.34 4.32
CA TYR A 39 8.47 0.29 5.30
C TYR A 39 8.06 0.81 6.67
N LEU A 40 8.67 1.89 7.14
CA LEU A 40 8.27 2.51 8.40
C LEU A 40 6.87 3.13 8.32
N ILE A 41 6.53 3.77 7.20
CA ILE A 41 5.18 4.30 6.95
C ILE A 41 4.15 3.16 6.97
N PHE A 42 4.47 2.03 6.34
CA PHE A 42 3.64 0.83 6.36
C PHE A 42 3.39 0.32 7.78
N LEU A 43 4.44 0.21 8.62
CA LEU A 43 4.31 -0.20 10.01
C LEU A 43 3.46 0.76 10.84
N CYS A 44 3.62 2.08 10.64
CA CYS A 44 2.77 3.08 11.28
C CYS A 44 1.30 2.89 10.90
N ALA A 45 1.00 2.66 9.62
CA ALA A 45 -0.36 2.41 9.16
C ALA A 45 -0.96 1.14 9.78
N MET A 46 -0.17 0.05 9.88
CA MET A 46 -0.59 -1.18 10.55
C MET A 46 -0.80 -1.00 12.06
N ALA A 47 0.01 -0.17 12.73
CA ALA A 47 -0.19 0.18 14.12
C ALA A 47 -1.50 0.96 14.33
N VAL A 48 -1.81 1.95 13.49
CA VAL A 48 -3.10 2.65 13.53
C VAL A 48 -4.27 1.69 13.27
N TYR A 49 -4.10 0.80 12.30
CA TYR A 49 -5.09 -0.21 11.96
C TYR A 49 -5.44 -1.13 13.13
N SER A 50 -4.44 -1.55 13.92
CA SER A 50 -4.66 -2.38 15.11
C SER A 50 -5.65 -1.76 16.11
N GLY A 51 -5.61 -0.43 16.27
CA GLY A 51 -6.55 0.32 17.10
C GLY A 51 -7.97 0.35 16.53
N ILE A 52 -8.11 0.55 15.21
CA ILE A 52 -9.41 0.51 14.51
C ILE A 52 -10.04 -0.88 14.66
N GLN A 53 -9.25 -1.93 14.46
CA GLN A 53 -9.70 -3.32 14.59
C GLN A 53 -10.18 -3.62 16.02
N PHE A 54 -9.44 -3.18 17.05
CA PHE A 54 -9.87 -3.38 18.43
C PHE A 54 -11.23 -2.77 18.73
N TYR A 55 -11.48 -1.56 18.22
CA TYR A 55 -12.77 -0.90 18.36
C TYR A 55 -13.90 -1.72 17.73
N GLU A 56 -13.69 -2.22 16.51
CA GLU A 56 -14.66 -3.04 15.78
C GLU A 56 -14.92 -4.39 16.46
N LEU A 57 -13.87 -5.07 16.94
CA LEU A 57 -14.00 -6.31 17.70
C LEU A 57 -14.82 -6.09 18.98
N LYS A 58 -14.55 -5.00 19.71
CA LYS A 58 -15.30 -4.65 20.92
C LYS A 58 -16.78 -4.42 20.62
N ASN A 59 -17.10 -3.73 19.54
CA ASN A 59 -18.48 -3.36 19.23
C ASN A 59 -19.28 -4.49 18.56
N THR A 60 -18.61 -5.47 17.94
CA THR A 60 -19.24 -6.57 17.19
C THR A 60 -19.33 -7.87 17.99
N LEU A 61 -18.27 -8.21 18.71
CA LEU A 61 -18.02 -9.58 19.19
C LEU A 61 -18.24 -9.71 20.69
N PHE A 62 -17.91 -8.65 21.44
CA PHE A 62 -18.03 -8.62 22.90
C PHE A 62 -19.47 -8.33 23.34
N PHE A 63 -20.25 -7.64 22.51
CA PHE A 63 -21.66 -7.38 22.76
C PHE A 63 -22.53 -8.57 22.30
N GLY A 64 -22.54 -9.67 23.08
CA GLY A 64 -23.60 -10.68 23.01
C GLY A 64 -23.24 -12.10 22.55
N LEU A 65 -21.97 -12.41 22.24
CA LEU A 65 -21.58 -13.76 21.75
C LEU A 65 -20.62 -14.55 22.67
N LEU A 66 -20.02 -13.91 23.69
CA LEU A 66 -19.03 -14.53 24.56
C LEU A 66 -19.48 -14.46 26.03
N TYR A 67 -19.31 -15.56 26.77
CA TYR A 67 -19.39 -15.55 28.23
C TYR A 67 -18.38 -14.55 28.80
N SER A 68 -18.74 -13.88 29.90
CA SER A 68 -17.95 -12.83 30.59
C SER A 68 -16.44 -13.09 30.69
N SER A 69 -16.02 -14.34 30.93
CA SER A 69 -14.60 -14.70 30.99
C SER A 69 -13.87 -14.59 29.65
N TRP A 70 -14.47 -15.04 28.56
CA TRP A 70 -13.84 -15.03 27.23
C TRP A 70 -13.75 -13.63 26.63
N GLU A 71 -14.70 -12.76 26.95
CA GLU A 71 -14.64 -11.35 26.57
C GLU A 71 -13.36 -10.67 27.10
N ARG A 72 -13.02 -10.92 28.37
CA ARG A 72 -11.80 -10.39 29.00
C ARG A 72 -10.54 -10.87 28.30
N PHE A 73 -10.47 -12.16 27.96
CA PHE A 73 -9.33 -12.73 27.24
C PHE A 73 -9.17 -12.12 25.85
N CYS A 74 -10.23 -12.07 25.04
CA CYS A 74 -10.16 -11.50 23.70
C CYS A 74 -9.80 -10.00 23.72
N LYS A 75 -10.32 -9.25 24.70
CA LYS A 75 -9.96 -7.85 24.91
C LYS A 75 -8.47 -7.70 25.25
N ALA A 76 -7.95 -8.53 26.16
CA ALA A 76 -6.53 -8.53 26.54
C ALA A 76 -5.63 -8.85 25.34
N PHE A 77 -5.94 -9.90 24.57
CA PHE A 77 -5.19 -10.26 23.36
C PHE A 77 -5.16 -9.13 22.32
N SER A 78 -6.30 -8.47 22.10
CA SER A 78 -6.36 -7.36 21.14
C SER A 78 -5.51 -6.16 21.57
N ILE A 79 -5.47 -5.87 22.88
CA ILE A 79 -4.58 -4.83 23.43
C ILE A 79 -3.11 -5.23 23.26
N ILE A 80 -2.76 -6.50 23.50
CA ILE A 80 -1.41 -7.02 23.28
C ILE A 80 -0.99 -6.83 21.82
N VAL A 81 -1.86 -7.11 20.86
CA VAL A 81 -1.57 -6.89 19.42
C VAL A 81 -1.25 -5.42 19.14
N ILE A 82 -2.04 -4.47 19.67
CA ILE A 82 -1.77 -3.03 19.49
C ILE A 82 -0.39 -2.66 20.06
N VAL A 83 -0.13 -3.06 21.31
CA VAL A 83 1.13 -2.75 22.00
C VAL A 83 2.31 -3.35 21.24
N LEU A 84 2.19 -4.59 20.77
CA LEU A 84 3.21 -5.27 19.99
C LEU A 84 3.46 -4.57 18.65
N SER A 85 2.41 -4.18 17.92
CA SER A 85 2.55 -3.42 16.66
C SER A 85 3.26 -2.08 16.88
N CYS A 86 2.94 -1.37 17.96
CA CYS A 86 3.62 -0.11 18.33
C CYS A 86 5.09 -0.34 18.70
N ILE A 87 5.39 -1.36 19.51
CA ILE A 87 6.78 -1.70 19.90
C ILE A 87 7.59 -2.09 18.66
N VAL A 88 7.06 -2.94 17.79
CA VAL A 88 7.71 -3.33 16.53
C VAL A 88 7.97 -2.09 15.68
N CYS A 89 7.00 -1.19 15.54
CA CYS A 89 7.19 0.06 14.81
C CYS A 89 8.33 0.92 15.40
N LEU A 90 8.42 1.05 16.73
CA LEU A 90 9.48 1.81 17.40
C LEU A 90 10.85 1.16 17.25
N VAL A 91 10.95 -0.16 17.44
CA VAL A 91 12.19 -0.91 17.25
C VAL A 91 12.67 -0.79 15.82
N GLN A 92 11.77 -0.92 14.85
CA GLN A 92 12.11 -0.75 13.44
C GLN A 92 12.50 0.69 13.12
N ALA A 93 11.87 1.71 13.72
CA ALA A 93 12.31 3.10 13.57
C ALA A 93 13.77 3.30 14.03
N VAL A 94 14.16 2.67 15.15
CA VAL A 94 15.56 2.71 15.63
C VAL A 94 16.50 1.99 14.67
N ASN A 95 16.11 0.84 14.13
CA ASN A 95 16.90 0.11 13.12
C ASN A 95 17.09 0.96 11.85
N VAL A 96 16.00 1.55 11.35
CA VAL A 96 16.01 2.48 10.21
C VAL A 96 16.96 3.64 10.49
N TRP A 97 16.89 4.24 11.68
CA TRP A 97 17.79 5.32 12.08
C TRP A 97 19.25 4.88 11.99
N LYS A 98 19.62 3.73 12.56
CA LYS A 98 21.00 3.23 12.51
C LYS A 98 21.47 2.94 11.08
N MET A 99 20.61 2.36 10.24
CA MET A 99 20.98 1.94 8.87
C MET A 99 20.91 3.09 7.85
N ARG A 100 20.25 4.21 8.16
CA ARG A 100 20.01 5.30 7.20
C ARG A 100 21.27 5.82 6.54
N ILE A 101 22.38 5.95 7.29
CA ILE A 101 23.64 6.51 6.76
C ILE A 101 24.23 5.57 5.70
N GLN A 102 24.22 4.26 5.96
CA GLN A 102 24.72 3.25 5.03
C GLN A 102 23.85 3.17 3.76
N PHE A 103 22.53 3.25 3.93
CA PHE A 103 21.58 3.23 2.82
C PHE A 103 21.63 4.51 1.98
N LEU A 104 21.82 5.68 2.62
CA LEU A 104 22.04 6.94 1.92
C LEU A 104 23.33 6.89 1.09
N LYS A 105 24.42 6.37 1.66
CA LYS A 105 25.68 6.18 0.93
C LYS A 105 25.51 5.23 -0.26
N ALA A 106 24.92 4.06 -0.04
CA ALA A 106 24.68 3.07 -1.09
C ALA A 106 23.70 3.56 -2.18
N THR A 107 22.77 4.46 -1.85
CA THR A 107 21.88 5.08 -2.83
C THR A 107 22.61 6.18 -3.60
N GLY A 108 23.39 7.03 -2.93
CA GLY A 108 24.16 8.11 -3.55
C GLY A 108 25.24 7.61 -4.51
N GLU A 109 25.93 6.51 -4.18
CA GLU A 109 26.95 5.91 -5.05
C GLU A 109 26.38 5.39 -6.39
N LYS A 110 25.08 5.04 -6.42
CA LYS A 110 24.40 4.59 -7.65
C LYS A 110 24.00 5.74 -8.57
N VAL A 111 23.98 6.97 -8.06
CA VAL A 111 23.40 8.12 -8.74
C VAL A 111 24.50 9.10 -9.13
N SER A 112 24.56 9.44 -10.41
CA SER A 112 25.50 10.43 -10.96
C SER A 112 25.31 11.82 -10.31
N ASN A 113 26.37 12.65 -10.29
CA ASN A 113 26.39 13.98 -9.67
C ASN A 113 25.50 15.02 -10.39
N ASN A 114 24.75 14.62 -11.41
CA ASN A 114 23.85 15.49 -12.14
C ASN A 114 22.53 15.70 -11.36
N PRO A 115 22.16 16.94 -10.99
CA PRO A 115 20.98 17.20 -10.15
C PRO A 115 19.66 16.76 -10.82
N LYS A 116 19.61 16.73 -12.16
CA LYS A 116 18.46 16.23 -12.92
C LYS A 116 18.32 14.70 -12.81
N LEU A 117 19.43 13.96 -12.82
CA LEU A 117 19.44 12.50 -12.64
C LEU A 117 19.10 12.12 -11.20
N ILE A 118 19.56 12.91 -10.22
CA ILE A 118 19.18 12.73 -8.82
C ILE A 118 17.66 12.88 -8.65
N ARG A 119 17.07 13.98 -9.15
CA ARG A 119 15.61 14.18 -9.09
C ARG A 119 14.85 13.05 -9.78
N ALA A 120 15.35 12.58 -10.92
CA ALA A 120 14.77 11.44 -11.64
C ALA A 120 14.69 10.17 -10.79
N ASP A 121 15.82 9.83 -10.17
CA ASP A 121 15.96 8.63 -9.37
C ASP A 121 15.09 8.70 -8.11
N ILE A 122 15.02 9.87 -7.46
CA ILE A 122 14.12 10.11 -6.32
C ILE A 122 12.67 9.85 -6.71
N ILE A 123 12.19 10.47 -7.78
CA ILE A 123 10.79 10.37 -8.23
C ILE A 123 10.47 8.93 -8.63
N PHE A 124 11.38 8.25 -9.33
CA PHE A 124 11.21 6.87 -9.74
C PHE A 124 11.14 5.92 -8.53
N ASN A 125 12.05 6.07 -7.57
CA ASN A 125 12.04 5.26 -6.35
C ASN A 125 10.80 5.55 -5.50
N LEU A 126 10.34 6.80 -5.42
CA LEU A 126 9.11 7.16 -4.73
C LEU A 126 7.87 6.55 -5.40
N HIS A 127 7.84 6.54 -6.74
CA HIS A 127 6.80 5.85 -7.52
C HIS A 127 6.77 4.35 -7.22
N ARG A 128 7.91 3.66 -7.30
CA ARG A 128 8.02 2.23 -7.00
C ARG A 128 7.62 1.91 -5.56
N ASN A 129 7.94 2.78 -4.62
CA ASN A 129 7.52 2.65 -3.22
C ASN A 129 6.01 2.76 -3.03
N ALA A 130 5.37 3.71 -3.69
CA ALA A 130 3.92 3.84 -3.65
C ALA A 130 3.24 2.59 -4.23
N LEU A 131 3.77 2.01 -5.32
CA LEU A 131 3.28 0.76 -5.91
C LEU A 131 3.43 -0.43 -4.96
N ILE A 132 4.58 -0.53 -4.27
CA ILE A 132 4.82 -1.58 -3.26
C ILE A 132 3.77 -1.44 -2.16
N ILE A 133 3.63 -0.27 -1.52
CA ILE A 133 2.59 -0.04 -0.50
C ILE A 133 1.19 -0.41 -1.03
N ALA A 134 0.87 -0.01 -2.26
CA ALA A 134 -0.41 -0.32 -2.91
C ALA A 134 -0.66 -1.81 -3.12
N ALA A 135 0.41 -2.57 -3.37
CA ALA A 135 0.33 -4.03 -3.52
C ALA A 135 -0.10 -4.75 -2.24
N PHE A 136 -0.07 -4.07 -1.09
CA PHE A 136 -0.72 -4.54 0.13
C PHE A 136 -2.14 -3.97 0.27
N PHE A 137 -2.31 -2.65 0.17
CA PHE A 137 -3.56 -1.99 0.53
C PHE A 137 -4.74 -2.34 -0.39
N PHE A 138 -4.57 -2.42 -1.72
CA PHE A 138 -5.69 -2.80 -2.60
C PHE A 138 -6.14 -4.25 -2.42
N PRO A 139 -5.22 -5.24 -2.36
CA PRO A 139 -5.59 -6.62 -2.10
C PRO A 139 -6.21 -6.80 -0.72
N ALA A 140 -5.68 -6.13 0.30
CA ALA A 140 -6.24 -6.15 1.65
C ALA A 140 -7.67 -5.61 1.65
N PHE A 141 -7.92 -4.43 1.06
CA PHE A 141 -9.26 -3.86 0.94
C PHE A 141 -10.23 -4.79 0.21
N THR A 142 -9.83 -5.31 -0.96
CA THR A 142 -10.70 -6.17 -1.77
C THR A 142 -11.00 -7.51 -1.10
N LEU A 143 -10.02 -8.13 -0.43
CA LEU A 143 -10.24 -9.33 0.37
C LEU A 143 -11.19 -9.07 1.55
N GLN A 144 -11.00 -7.97 2.28
CA GLN A 144 -11.90 -7.61 3.37
C GLN A 144 -13.33 -7.39 2.87
N PHE A 145 -13.46 -6.64 1.77
CA PHE A 145 -14.75 -6.34 1.18
C PHE A 145 -15.45 -7.62 0.68
N ALA A 146 -14.71 -8.51 -0.01
CA ALA A 146 -15.25 -9.77 -0.51
C ALA A 146 -15.72 -10.72 0.61
N VAL A 147 -15.00 -10.81 1.73
CA VAL A 147 -15.33 -11.74 2.82
C VAL A 147 -16.40 -11.19 3.76
N ILE A 148 -16.41 -9.87 4.02
CA ILE A 148 -17.36 -9.26 4.97
C ILE A 148 -18.71 -8.97 4.31
N VAL A 149 -18.71 -8.46 3.08
CA VAL A 149 -19.88 -7.79 2.50
C VAL A 149 -20.64 -8.65 1.50
N LEU A 150 -19.96 -9.57 0.81
CA LEU A 150 -20.54 -10.27 -0.34
C LEU A 150 -20.94 -11.70 -0.02
N ASP A 151 -22.16 -12.06 -0.44
CA ASP A 151 -22.58 -13.44 -0.50
C ASP A 151 -21.99 -14.11 -1.74
N LYS A 152 -21.61 -15.39 -1.58
CA LYS A 152 -20.89 -16.15 -2.63
C LYS A 152 -21.71 -16.38 -3.89
N THR A 153 -23.03 -16.22 -3.81
CA THR A 153 -23.98 -16.39 -4.91
C THR A 153 -24.19 -15.12 -5.73
N ASP A 154 -23.74 -13.97 -5.22
CA ASP A 154 -23.93 -12.70 -5.92
C ASP A 154 -22.88 -12.50 -7.02
N PRO A 155 -23.27 -11.98 -8.19
CA PRO A 155 -22.34 -11.70 -9.29
C PRO A 155 -21.23 -10.71 -8.89
N GLU A 156 -21.48 -9.87 -7.87
CA GLU A 156 -20.47 -8.96 -7.32
C GLU A 156 -19.25 -9.68 -6.72
N PHE A 157 -19.40 -10.92 -6.26
CA PHE A 157 -18.31 -11.71 -5.67
C PHE A 157 -17.28 -12.08 -6.73
N VAL A 158 -17.75 -12.55 -7.88
CA VAL A 158 -16.91 -12.87 -9.03
C VAL A 158 -16.18 -11.62 -9.52
N ILE A 159 -16.90 -10.50 -9.66
CA ILE A 159 -16.31 -9.22 -10.08
C ILE A 159 -15.22 -8.76 -9.09
N THR A 160 -15.46 -8.88 -7.79
CA THR A 160 -14.48 -8.46 -6.76
C THR A 160 -13.21 -9.31 -6.80
N ILE A 161 -13.32 -10.63 -7.04
CA ILE A 161 -12.16 -11.52 -7.22
C ILE A 161 -11.37 -11.14 -8.48
N VAL A 162 -12.05 -10.83 -9.58
CA VAL A 162 -11.39 -10.37 -10.81
C VAL A 162 -10.65 -9.06 -10.56
N ILE A 163 -11.24 -8.12 -9.81
CA ILE A 163 -10.60 -6.85 -9.45
C ILE A 163 -9.37 -7.07 -8.57
N LEU A 164 -9.40 -8.03 -7.64
CA LEU A 164 -8.23 -8.41 -6.85
C LEU A 164 -7.06 -8.82 -7.76
N GLY A 165 -7.28 -9.71 -8.73
CA GLY A 165 -6.24 -10.12 -9.69
C GLY A 165 -5.78 -8.96 -10.60
N LEU A 166 -6.74 -8.18 -11.10
CA LEU A 166 -6.49 -7.03 -11.96
C LEU A 166 -5.65 -5.96 -11.24
N SER A 167 -5.84 -5.77 -9.93
CA SER A 167 -5.08 -4.80 -9.15
C SER A 167 -3.57 -5.10 -9.18
N TYR A 168 -3.16 -6.36 -9.01
CA TYR A 168 -1.75 -6.76 -9.13
C TYR A 168 -1.22 -6.56 -10.54
N LEU A 169 -2.01 -6.91 -11.57
CA LEU A 169 -1.59 -6.73 -12.96
C LEU A 169 -1.34 -5.26 -13.29
N VAL A 170 -2.22 -4.35 -12.86
CA VAL A 170 -2.05 -2.91 -13.08
C VAL A 170 -0.82 -2.38 -12.36
N LEU A 171 -0.54 -2.83 -11.13
CA LEU A 171 0.65 -2.40 -10.38
C LEU A 171 1.96 -2.90 -11.03
N ILE A 172 2.00 -4.15 -11.49
CA ILE A 172 3.16 -4.72 -12.21
C ILE A 172 3.35 -3.98 -13.54
N LEU A 173 2.27 -3.72 -14.26
CA LEU A 173 2.31 -2.97 -15.52
C LEU A 173 2.80 -1.54 -15.29
N ALA A 174 2.38 -0.89 -14.21
CA ALA A 174 2.85 0.44 -13.83
C ALA A 174 4.37 0.47 -13.60
N ASP A 175 4.89 -0.47 -12.81
CA ASP A 175 6.32 -0.58 -12.55
C ASP A 175 7.11 -0.87 -13.84
N TYR A 176 6.61 -1.80 -14.65
CA TYR A 176 7.23 -2.17 -15.92
C TYR A 176 7.27 -0.99 -16.90
N CYS A 177 6.17 -0.27 -17.08
CA CYS A 177 6.09 0.90 -17.96
C CYS A 177 6.99 2.03 -17.46
N ALA A 178 7.06 2.25 -16.14
CA ALA A 178 7.96 3.24 -15.55
C ALA A 178 9.43 2.84 -15.76
N ALA A 179 9.80 1.57 -15.56
CA ALA A 179 11.17 1.08 -15.73
C ALA A 179 11.63 1.14 -17.19
N ARG A 180 10.75 0.80 -18.15
CA ARG A 180 11.05 0.81 -19.60
C ARG A 180 10.85 2.17 -20.27
N LYS A 181 10.47 3.20 -19.51
CA LYS A 181 10.16 4.55 -20.01
C LYS A 181 9.07 4.58 -21.10
N TYR A 182 8.13 3.64 -21.04
CA TYR A 182 7.10 3.46 -22.06
C TYR A 182 5.93 4.42 -21.85
N SER A 183 5.93 5.54 -22.57
CA SER A 183 5.00 6.66 -22.36
C SER A 183 3.53 6.30 -22.59
N TRP A 184 3.21 5.51 -23.62
CA TRP A 184 1.84 5.09 -23.91
C TRP A 184 1.27 4.18 -22.81
N GLY A 185 2.08 3.28 -22.26
CA GLY A 185 1.67 2.43 -21.15
C GLY A 185 1.41 3.22 -19.86
N LEU A 186 2.19 4.28 -19.60
CA LEU A 186 1.91 5.15 -18.45
C LEU A 186 0.56 5.89 -18.57
N TYR A 187 0.13 6.26 -19.78
CA TYR A 187 -1.22 6.81 -19.98
C TYR A 187 -2.31 5.76 -19.72
N ALA A 188 -2.12 4.53 -20.18
CA ALA A 188 -3.06 3.43 -19.90
C ALA A 188 -3.16 3.14 -18.40
N VAL A 189 -2.03 3.15 -17.69
CA VAL A 189 -1.97 2.99 -16.23
C VAL A 189 -2.67 4.14 -15.51
N LEU A 190 -2.48 5.39 -15.93
CA LEU A 190 -3.21 6.54 -15.37
C LEU A 190 -4.73 6.40 -15.57
N LEU A 191 -5.16 5.94 -16.74
CA LEU A 191 -6.59 5.68 -17.00
C LEU A 191 -7.12 4.56 -16.09
N ALA A 192 -6.34 3.51 -15.87
CA ALA A 192 -6.68 2.45 -14.93
C ALA A 192 -6.78 2.98 -13.48
N TYR A 193 -5.90 3.89 -13.06
CA TYR A 193 -5.99 4.54 -11.73
C TYR A 193 -7.24 5.40 -11.59
N MET A 194 -7.63 6.14 -12.64
CA MET A 194 -8.88 6.89 -12.63
C MET A 194 -10.09 5.95 -12.49
N GLY A 195 -10.11 4.84 -13.24
CA GLY A 195 -11.15 3.81 -13.11
C GLY A 195 -11.19 3.16 -11.72
N ALA A 196 -10.03 2.83 -11.15
CA ALA A 196 -9.93 2.30 -9.79
C ALA A 196 -10.45 3.32 -8.75
N MET A 197 -10.13 4.60 -8.91
CA MET A 197 -10.60 5.66 -8.02
C MET A 197 -12.12 5.83 -8.09
N SER A 198 -12.70 5.77 -9.29
CA SER A 198 -14.16 5.77 -9.46
C SER A 198 -14.82 4.55 -8.82
N TYR A 199 -14.21 3.36 -8.95
CA TYR A 199 -14.71 2.14 -8.31
C TYR A 199 -14.69 2.23 -6.78
N LEU A 200 -13.59 2.71 -6.20
CA LEU A 200 -13.47 2.93 -4.75
C LEU A 200 -14.48 3.97 -4.24
N ALA A 201 -14.63 5.10 -4.93
CA ALA A 201 -15.64 6.09 -4.58
C ALA A 201 -17.07 5.52 -4.57
N PHE A 202 -17.40 4.68 -5.55
CA PHE A 202 -18.68 3.96 -5.58
C PHE A 202 -18.85 2.99 -4.40
N LYS A 203 -17.78 2.28 -4.02
CA LYS A 203 -17.81 1.38 -2.85
C LYS A 203 -18.02 2.14 -1.54
N ILE A 204 -17.33 3.27 -1.34
CA ILE A 204 -17.59 4.16 -0.19
C ILE A 204 -19.06 4.56 -0.14
N TYR A 205 -19.63 5.04 -1.24
CA TYR A 205 -21.04 5.44 -1.29
C TYR A 205 -21.98 4.30 -0.89
N ARG A 206 -21.75 3.08 -1.41
CA ARG A 206 -22.55 1.90 -1.04
C ARG A 206 -22.41 1.52 0.42
N MET A 207 -21.22 1.65 1.02
CA MET A 207 -21.01 1.39 2.44
C MET A 207 -21.81 2.33 3.34
N PHE A 208 -22.03 3.58 2.92
CA PHE A 208 -22.85 4.53 3.67
C PHE A 208 -24.36 4.29 3.52
N THR A 209 -24.82 3.85 2.36
CA THR A 209 -26.25 3.75 2.03
C THR A 209 -26.86 2.38 2.30
N TRP A 210 -26.22 1.29 1.85
CA TRP A 210 -26.80 -0.06 1.89
C TRP A 210 -26.27 -0.93 3.02
N TYR A 211 -25.08 -0.62 3.55
CA TYR A 211 -24.38 -1.45 4.53
C TYR A 211 -24.19 -0.76 5.88
N SER A 212 -25.20 -0.04 6.36
CA SER A 212 -25.08 0.80 7.56
C SER A 212 -24.83 0.02 8.87
N MET A 213 -25.24 -1.25 8.94
CA MET A 213 -25.14 -2.10 10.13
C MET A 213 -24.16 -3.29 10.01
N ILE A 214 -23.28 -3.31 9.00
CA ILE A 214 -22.32 -4.42 8.90
C ILE A 214 -21.17 -4.28 9.92
N PRO A 215 -20.75 -5.37 10.57
CA PRO A 215 -19.56 -5.38 11.40
C PRO A 215 -18.29 -5.17 10.55
N GLY A 216 -17.37 -4.33 11.00
CA GLY A 216 -16.14 -4.01 10.26
C GLY A 216 -16.26 -2.88 9.25
N ARG A 217 -17.39 -2.17 9.20
CA ARG A 217 -17.60 -1.02 8.31
C ARG A 217 -16.54 0.07 8.49
N ARG A 218 -16.18 0.44 9.73
CA ARG A 218 -15.18 1.53 9.94
C ARG A 218 -13.80 1.11 9.46
N SER A 219 -13.48 -0.17 9.61
CA SER A 219 -12.26 -0.77 9.09
C SER A 219 -12.20 -0.69 7.57
N LEU A 220 -13.29 -1.08 6.89
CA LEU A 220 -13.42 -1.01 5.43
C LEU A 220 -13.35 0.44 4.91
N ILE A 221 -14.08 1.37 5.53
CA ILE A 221 -14.05 2.79 5.15
C ILE A 221 -12.65 3.38 5.33
N ALA A 222 -11.97 3.07 6.44
CA ALA A 222 -10.61 3.54 6.67
C ALA A 222 -9.65 3.02 5.58
N PHE A 223 -9.71 1.72 5.27
CA PHE A 223 -8.92 1.12 4.19
C PHE A 223 -9.20 1.75 2.83
N ASP A 224 -10.47 2.01 2.51
CA ASP A 224 -10.87 2.64 1.26
C ASP A 224 -10.32 4.06 1.13
N ILE A 225 -10.43 4.87 2.19
CA ILE A 225 -9.84 6.22 2.25
C ILE A 225 -8.32 6.17 2.04
N PHE A 226 -7.62 5.24 2.70
CA PHE A 226 -6.18 5.05 2.48
C PHE A 226 -5.86 4.68 1.03
N CYS A 227 -6.65 3.78 0.42
CA CYS A 227 -6.50 3.39 -0.98
C CYS A 227 -6.70 4.57 -1.94
N ILE A 228 -7.69 5.43 -1.69
CA ILE A 228 -7.93 6.64 -2.50
C ILE A 228 -6.77 7.62 -2.40
N ILE A 229 -6.30 7.91 -1.18
CA ILE A 229 -5.13 8.79 -0.97
C ILE A 229 -3.90 8.24 -1.70
N LEU A 230 -3.70 6.93 -1.61
CA LEU A 230 -2.59 6.25 -2.27
C LEU A 230 -2.73 6.28 -3.80
N LEU A 231 -3.93 6.12 -4.37
CA LEU A 231 -4.18 6.26 -5.81
C LEU A 231 -3.86 7.66 -6.30
N ILE A 232 -4.28 8.71 -5.57
CA ILE A 232 -3.99 10.09 -5.93
C ILE A 232 -2.47 10.30 -5.94
N TRP A 233 -1.79 9.84 -4.89
CA TRP A 233 -0.34 9.92 -4.78
C TRP A 233 0.38 9.18 -5.93
N MET A 234 -0.03 7.95 -6.23
CA MET A 234 0.51 7.18 -7.36
C MET A 234 0.27 7.87 -8.70
N SER A 235 -0.90 8.47 -8.89
CA SER A 235 -1.23 9.19 -10.12
C SER A 235 -0.32 10.41 -10.31
N LEU A 236 -0.11 11.20 -9.25
CA LEU A 236 0.83 12.33 -9.27
C LEU A 236 2.26 11.88 -9.59
N LEU A 237 2.74 10.84 -8.92
CA LEU A 237 4.09 10.30 -9.17
C LEU A 237 4.24 9.77 -10.60
N THR A 238 3.21 9.14 -11.15
CA THR A 238 3.23 8.64 -12.54
C THR A 238 3.39 9.78 -13.54
N VAL A 239 2.69 10.91 -13.32
CA VAL A 239 2.84 12.11 -14.14
C VAL A 239 4.24 12.71 -14.01
N LEU A 240 4.78 12.78 -12.79
CA LEU A 240 6.14 13.29 -12.53
C LEU A 240 7.23 12.42 -13.17
N VAL A 241 7.12 11.10 -13.05
CA VAL A 241 8.03 10.13 -13.70
C VAL A 241 8.07 10.39 -15.21
N LYS A 242 6.88 10.55 -15.82
CA LYS A 242 6.75 10.79 -17.27
C LYS A 242 7.34 12.14 -17.70
N TRP A 243 7.06 13.22 -16.98
CA TRP A 243 7.65 14.52 -17.28
C TRP A 243 9.17 14.50 -17.19
N ASN A 244 9.69 13.74 -16.23
CA ASN A 244 11.11 13.63 -16.03
C ASN A 244 11.83 12.81 -17.12
N PHE A 245 11.15 11.85 -17.78
CA PHE A 245 11.74 11.17 -18.96
C PHE A 245 12.09 12.13 -20.09
N ASN A 246 11.23 13.11 -20.35
CA ASN A 246 11.48 14.11 -21.39
C ASN A 246 12.67 15.00 -21.04
N SER A 247 12.87 15.30 -19.76
CA SER A 247 14.02 16.06 -19.26
C SER A 247 15.34 15.29 -19.44
N LEU A 248 15.36 14.00 -19.08
CA LEU A 248 16.54 13.13 -19.23
C LEU A 248 16.95 12.94 -20.69
N LYS A 249 15.99 12.81 -21.62
CA LYS A 249 16.29 12.70 -23.05
C LYS A 249 17.03 13.92 -23.60
N ARG A 250 16.79 15.11 -23.04
CA ARG A 250 17.49 16.35 -23.43
C ARG A 250 18.92 16.39 -22.89
N VAL A 251 19.14 15.95 -21.65
CA VAL A 251 20.48 15.91 -21.04
C VAL A 251 21.41 14.96 -21.81
N ASN A 252 20.96 13.73 -22.09
CA ASN A 252 21.77 12.77 -22.84
C ASN A 252 22.10 13.24 -24.26
N ARG A 253 21.26 14.11 -24.86
CA ARG A 253 21.52 14.69 -26.18
C ARG A 253 22.56 15.81 -26.12
N GLN A 254 22.56 16.61 -25.05
CA GLN A 254 23.59 17.63 -24.85
C GLN A 254 24.97 16.99 -24.59
N GLU A 255 25.02 15.88 -23.86
CA GLU A 255 26.26 15.17 -23.55
C GLU A 255 26.82 14.37 -24.75
N SER A 256 25.98 14.03 -25.73
CA SER A 256 26.46 13.48 -27.01
C SER A 256 27.01 14.59 -27.91
N ASP A 257 26.32 15.73 -28.00
CA ASP A 257 26.77 16.85 -28.83
C ASP A 257 28.13 17.42 -28.31
N ASP A 258 28.33 17.50 -26.98
CA ASP A 258 29.61 17.95 -26.37
C ASP A 258 30.79 16.98 -26.61
N ASN A 259 30.53 15.68 -26.82
CA ASN A 259 31.59 14.68 -27.07
C ASN A 259 31.99 14.58 -28.54
N ASP A 260 31.13 15.04 -29.47
CA ASP A 260 31.42 15.04 -30.90
C ASP A 260 32.24 16.27 -31.34
N ASP A 261 32.32 17.30 -30.48
CA ASP A 261 33.06 18.56 -30.69
C ASP A 261 34.51 18.55 -30.14
N ILE A 262 35.01 17.39 -29.64
CA ILE A 262 36.38 17.18 -29.11
C ILE A 262 37.15 16.21 -30.00
#